data_AF-A0A2G9Z2P9-F1
#
_entry.id   AF-A0A2G9Z2P9-F1
#
_cell.length_a   1.000
_cell.length_b   1.000
_cell.length_c   1.000
_cell.angle_alpha   90.00
_cell.angle_beta   90.00
_cell.angle_gamma   90.00
#
_symmetry.space_group_name_H-M   'P 1'
#
loop_
_entity.id
_entity.type
_entity.pdbx_description
1 polymer ?
#
loop_
_entity_poly.entity_id
_entity_poly.type
_entity_poly.pdbx_seq_one_letter_code
_entity_poly.pdbx_strand_id
1 'polypeptide(L)'
;VEGSTEKAMFSFLFNNPKGAFYDESGTAKITIIDTVGKYHFYKFANLLHKFGIKVWCIYDGDNDACKHSISHKILNENIQKLKTDGLIIDCLRIDPDLEASIGLTKGECADVEFYVSLEENNNKCTENDGYKKIVDFVKSVIAS
;
A
#
# COMPACT_ATOMS: atom_id res chain seq x y z
N VAL A 1 -3.16 2.26 3.94
CA VAL A 1 -2.51 2.69 2.69
C VAL A 1 -2.69 4.19 2.55
N GLU A 2 -1.90 4.83 1.70
CA GLU A 2 -1.88 6.29 1.61
C GLU A 2 -3.10 6.86 0.89
N GLY A 3 -3.54 6.26 -0.22
CA GLY A 3 -4.61 6.79 -1.05
C GLY A 3 -5.35 5.75 -1.88
N SER A 4 -6.04 6.25 -2.90
CA SER A 4 -6.92 5.47 -3.78
C SER A 4 -6.16 4.53 -4.70
N THR A 5 -4.97 4.90 -5.18
CA THR A 5 -4.15 4.03 -6.05
C THR A 5 -3.77 2.73 -5.34
N GLU A 6 -3.24 2.79 -4.11
CA GLU A 6 -2.96 1.57 -3.34
C GLU A 6 -4.24 0.79 -3.06
N LYS A 7 -5.35 1.47 -2.77
CA LYS A 7 -6.63 0.80 -2.57
C LYS A 7 -7.07 0.04 -3.83
N ALA A 8 -6.85 0.60 -5.01
CA ALA A 8 -7.09 -0.06 -6.30
C ALA A 8 -6.16 -1.28 -6.48
N MET A 9 -4.87 -1.16 -6.16
CA MET A 9 -3.91 -2.29 -6.14
C MET A 9 -4.45 -3.44 -5.29
N PHE A 10 -4.90 -3.15 -4.08
CA PHE A 10 -5.43 -4.18 -3.20
C PHE A 10 -6.77 -4.75 -3.65
N SER A 11 -7.63 -3.93 -4.25
CA SER A 11 -8.85 -4.42 -4.88
C SER A 11 -8.52 -5.43 -5.98
N PHE A 12 -7.51 -5.14 -6.82
CA PHE A 12 -7.05 -6.09 -7.83
C PHE A 12 -6.51 -7.37 -7.20
N LEU A 13 -5.63 -7.26 -6.20
CA LEU A 13 -5.00 -8.41 -5.54
C LEU A 13 -6.00 -9.41 -4.94
N PHE A 14 -7.11 -8.92 -4.38
CA PHE A 14 -8.08 -9.75 -3.64
C PHE A 14 -9.37 -10.05 -4.39
N ASN A 15 -9.83 -9.16 -5.28
CA ASN A 15 -11.17 -9.24 -5.87
C ASN A 15 -11.16 -9.52 -7.38
N ASN A 16 -9.99 -9.59 -8.01
CA ASN A 16 -9.87 -9.90 -9.43
C ASN A 16 -9.36 -11.34 -9.64
N PRO A 17 -9.93 -12.15 -10.56
CA PRO A 17 -9.42 -13.49 -10.86
C PRO A 17 -7.94 -13.58 -11.28
N LYS A 18 -7.35 -12.48 -11.76
CA LYS A 18 -5.91 -12.38 -12.09
C LYS A 18 -5.05 -11.95 -10.89
N GLY A 19 -5.65 -11.56 -9.78
CA GLY A 19 -4.98 -11.12 -8.55
C GLY A 19 -4.34 -12.28 -7.78
N ALA A 20 -3.20 -12.01 -7.16
CA ALA A 20 -2.39 -13.04 -6.48
C ALA A 20 -3.09 -13.71 -5.27
N PHE A 21 -4.12 -13.08 -4.71
CA PHE A 21 -4.83 -13.55 -3.51
C PHE A 21 -6.33 -13.67 -3.73
N TYR A 22 -6.76 -13.79 -4.99
CA TYR A 22 -8.17 -13.99 -5.31
C TYR A 22 -8.71 -15.28 -4.68
N ASP A 23 -9.87 -15.16 -4.05
CA ASP A 23 -10.62 -16.26 -3.46
C ASP A 23 -12.12 -16.03 -3.67
N GLU A 24 -12.83 -17.06 -4.11
CA GLU A 24 -14.28 -17.04 -4.34
C GLU A 24 -15.10 -17.12 -3.03
N SER A 25 -14.46 -17.32 -1.88
CA SER A 25 -15.15 -17.46 -0.59
C SER A 25 -15.93 -16.21 -0.16
N GLY A 26 -15.62 -15.04 -0.71
CA GLY A 26 -16.23 -13.77 -0.34
C GLY A 26 -15.90 -13.31 1.09
N THR A 27 -14.96 -13.98 1.77
CA THR A 27 -14.53 -13.62 3.13
C THR A 27 -13.18 -12.92 3.11
N ALA A 28 -13.15 -11.67 3.58
CA ALA A 28 -11.92 -10.90 3.65
C ALA A 28 -11.15 -11.24 4.95
N LYS A 29 -9.93 -11.77 4.81
CA LYS A 29 -9.01 -11.98 5.94
C LYS A 29 -8.36 -10.70 6.45
N ILE A 30 -8.31 -9.67 5.59
CA ILE A 30 -7.73 -8.37 5.91
C ILE A 30 -8.65 -7.25 5.42
N THR A 31 -8.58 -6.09 6.07
CA THR A 31 -9.29 -4.88 5.64
C THR A 31 -8.30 -3.81 5.24
N ILE A 32 -8.53 -3.18 4.09
CA ILE A 32 -7.68 -2.12 3.56
C ILE A 32 -8.30 -0.77 3.89
N ILE A 33 -7.54 0.05 4.63
CA ILE A 33 -7.95 1.40 5.03
C ILE A 33 -7.11 2.40 4.23
N ASP A 34 -7.78 3.19 3.40
CA ASP A 34 -7.24 4.41 2.80
C ASP A 34 -7.30 5.52 3.87
N THR A 35 -6.14 6.07 4.21
CA THR A 35 -6.04 7.10 5.25
C THR A 35 -6.08 8.52 4.70
N VAL A 36 -6.17 8.71 3.39
CA VAL A 36 -6.17 10.01 2.71
C VAL A 36 -4.90 10.81 3.04
N GLY A 37 -3.75 10.19 2.78
CA GLY A 37 -2.42 10.71 3.03
C GLY A 37 -1.71 10.00 4.18
N LYS A 38 -0.40 9.76 4.03
CA LYS A 38 0.41 9.08 5.05
C LYS A 38 0.55 9.86 6.36
N TYR A 39 0.28 11.17 6.35
CA TYR A 39 0.19 11.99 7.57
C TYR A 39 -0.86 11.46 8.56
N HIS A 40 -1.86 10.71 8.10
CA HIS A 40 -2.91 10.18 8.98
C HIS A 40 -2.64 8.79 9.54
N PHE A 41 -1.55 8.11 9.15
CA PHE A 41 -1.24 6.75 9.61
C PHE A 41 -1.21 6.66 11.14
N TYR A 42 -0.59 7.62 11.83
CA TYR A 42 -0.50 7.59 13.28
C TYR A 42 -1.87 7.59 13.96
N LYS A 43 -2.89 8.27 13.41
CA LYS A 43 -4.23 8.34 13.99
C LYS A 43 -4.90 6.96 13.95
N PHE A 44 -4.88 6.33 12.78
CA PHE A 44 -5.48 5.01 12.57
C PHE A 44 -4.71 3.92 13.31
N ALA A 45 -3.37 3.92 13.25
CA ALA A 45 -2.54 2.96 13.96
C ALA A 45 -2.81 2.99 15.47
N ASN A 46 -2.81 4.18 16.09
CA ASN A 46 -3.10 4.32 17.52
C ASN A 46 -4.51 3.83 17.88
N LEU A 47 -5.51 4.17 17.06
CA LEU A 47 -6.89 3.75 17.31
C LEU A 47 -7.03 2.23 17.25
N LEU A 48 -6.56 1.62 16.16
CA LEU A 48 -6.67 0.18 15.93
C LEU A 48 -5.84 -0.63 16.94
N HIS A 49 -4.65 -0.13 17.29
CA HIS A 49 -3.82 -0.72 18.34
C HIS A 49 -4.56 -0.77 19.68
N LYS A 50 -5.29 0.30 20.07
CA LYS A 50 -6.12 0.31 21.29
C LYS A 50 -7.24 -0.74 21.28
N PHE A 51 -7.71 -1.13 20.09
CA PHE A 51 -8.68 -2.22 19.93
C PHE A 51 -8.02 -3.60 19.80
N GLY A 52 -6.70 -3.71 19.92
CA GLY A 52 -5.97 -4.97 19.75
C GLY A 52 -5.91 -5.46 18.31
N ILE A 53 -6.21 -4.59 17.34
CA ILE A 53 -6.17 -4.92 15.91
C ILE A 53 -4.73 -4.77 15.43
N LYS A 54 -4.20 -5.84 14.81
CA LYS A 54 -2.89 -5.81 14.17
C LYS A 54 -2.94 -4.91 12.93
N VAL A 55 -1.95 -4.04 12.77
CA VAL A 55 -1.91 -3.04 11.69
C VAL A 55 -0.61 -3.18 10.90
N TRP A 56 -0.71 -3.05 9.58
CA TRP A 56 0.40 -2.91 8.66
C TRP A 56 0.21 -1.68 7.79
N CYS A 57 1.30 -1.10 7.33
CA CYS A 57 1.27 0.10 6.49
C CYS A 57 1.99 -0.13 5.15
N ILE A 58 1.43 0.38 4.06
CA ILE A 58 2.13 0.57 2.79
C ILE A 58 2.03 2.05 2.44
N TYR A 59 3.15 2.64 2.04
CA TYR A 59 3.25 4.07 1.70
C TYR A 59 4.33 4.34 0.66
N ASP A 60 4.13 5.43 -0.08
CA ASP A 60 5.12 5.96 -1.00
C ASP A 60 6.24 6.65 -0.21
N GLY A 61 7.48 6.43 -0.60
CA GLY A 61 8.64 7.05 -0.01
C GLY A 61 8.86 8.46 -0.55
N ASP A 62 8.34 8.79 -1.73
CA ASP A 62 8.58 10.04 -2.45
C ASP A 62 10.07 10.38 -2.57
N ASN A 63 10.96 9.38 -2.52
CA ASN A 63 12.41 9.55 -2.40
C ASN A 63 12.83 10.52 -1.28
N ASP A 64 12.07 10.57 -0.18
CA ASP A 64 12.29 11.50 0.94
C ASP A 64 12.31 12.98 0.52
N ALA A 65 11.70 13.32 -0.62
CA ALA A 65 11.70 14.67 -1.16
C ALA A 65 11.02 15.69 -0.22
N CYS A 66 11.38 16.96 -0.38
CA CYS A 66 10.66 18.07 0.24
C CYS A 66 9.81 18.76 -0.84
N LYS A 67 8.49 18.71 -0.71
CA LYS A 67 7.54 19.30 -1.66
C LYS A 67 6.54 20.17 -0.90
N HIS A 68 6.25 21.38 -1.37
CA HIS A 68 5.28 22.30 -0.75
C HIS A 68 5.45 22.49 0.78
N SER A 69 6.69 22.59 1.25
CA SER A 69 7.04 22.69 2.69
C SER A 69 6.72 21.44 3.52
N ILE A 70 6.36 20.33 2.89
CA ILE A 70 6.17 19.02 3.52
C ILE A 70 7.44 18.20 3.27
N SER A 71 8.10 17.79 4.37
CA SER A 71 9.23 16.87 4.31
C SER A 71 8.72 15.43 4.32
N HIS A 72 8.78 14.75 3.18
CA HIS A 72 8.40 13.33 3.11
C HIS A 72 9.34 12.46 3.95
N LYS A 73 10.61 12.87 4.11
CA LYS A 73 11.55 12.25 5.05
C LYS A 73 10.98 12.15 6.47
N ILE A 74 10.52 13.27 7.02
CA ILE A 74 9.96 13.31 8.39
C ILE A 74 8.70 12.44 8.48
N LEU A 75 7.84 12.48 7.46
CA LEU A 75 6.65 11.62 7.42
C LEU A 75 7.02 10.14 7.39
N ASN A 76 7.99 9.75 6.57
CA ASN A 76 8.47 8.38 6.45
C ASN A 76 9.14 7.89 7.74
N GLU A 77 9.95 8.74 8.39
CA GLU A 77 10.56 8.47 9.70
C GLU A 77 9.50 8.27 10.79
N ASN A 78 8.43 9.07 10.79
CA ASN A 78 7.32 8.90 11.73
C ASN A 78 6.63 7.53 11.55
N ILE A 79 6.49 7.03 10.33
CA ILE A 79 5.91 5.69 10.09
C ILE A 79 6.83 4.59 10.62
N GLN A 80 8.14 4.71 10.39
CA GLN A 80 9.12 3.78 10.99
C GLN A 80 9.07 3.80 12.51
N LYS A 81 8.87 4.98 13.11
CA LYS A 81 8.69 5.12 14.54
C LYS A 81 7.43 4.39 15.04
N LEU A 82 6.31 4.42 14.31
CA LEU A 82 5.11 3.64 14.68
C LEU A 82 5.42 2.13 14.79
N LYS A 83 6.29 1.61 13.92
CA LYS A 83 6.75 0.22 13.98
C LYS A 83 7.64 -0.02 15.20
N THR A 84 8.62 0.86 15.45
CA THR A 84 9.50 0.76 16.63
C THR A 84 8.72 0.85 17.95
N ASP A 85 7.68 1.70 17.99
CA ASP A 85 6.81 1.87 19.15
C ASP A 85 5.80 0.72 19.32
N GLY A 86 5.77 -0.25 18.41
CA GLY A 86 4.87 -1.41 18.45
C GLY A 86 3.40 -1.10 18.13
N LEU A 87 3.13 0.09 17.57
CA LEU A 87 1.77 0.51 17.18
C LEU A 87 1.32 -0.15 15.88
N ILE A 88 2.27 -0.49 15.01
CA ILE A 88 2.06 -1.31 13.82
C ILE A 88 3.02 -2.50 13.86
N ILE A 89 2.66 -3.59 13.18
CA ILE A 89 3.48 -4.81 13.11
C ILE A 89 4.64 -4.61 12.14
N ASP A 90 4.34 -4.14 10.92
CA ASP A 90 5.35 -3.84 9.91
C ASP A 90 4.85 -2.81 8.90
N CYS A 91 5.76 -2.30 8.07
CA CYS A 91 5.45 -1.39 6.98
C CYS A 91 6.31 -1.63 5.74
N LEU A 92 5.71 -1.45 4.56
CA LEU A 92 6.38 -1.46 3.27
C LEU A 92 6.49 -0.03 2.73
N ARG A 93 7.73 0.40 2.52
CA ARG A 93 8.06 1.62 1.77
C ARG A 93 8.26 1.29 0.29
N ILE A 94 7.67 2.11 -0.58
CA ILE A 94 7.78 2.02 -2.03
C ILE A 94 8.37 3.32 -2.59
N ASP A 95 9.47 3.25 -3.34
CA ASP A 95 10.11 4.44 -3.93
C ASP A 95 10.13 4.38 -5.46
N PRO A 96 9.94 5.52 -6.16
CA PRO A 96 9.49 6.79 -5.61
C PRO A 96 8.02 6.73 -5.14
N ASP A 97 7.20 5.98 -5.88
CA ASP A 97 5.77 5.78 -5.66
C ASP A 97 5.35 4.39 -6.17
N LEU A 98 4.12 3.99 -5.84
CA LEU A 98 3.53 2.72 -6.26
C LEU A 98 3.58 2.53 -7.78
N GLU A 99 3.11 3.50 -8.56
CA GLU A 99 3.02 3.40 -10.02
C GLU A 99 4.39 3.12 -10.65
N ALA A 100 5.39 3.94 -10.32
CA ALA A 100 6.74 3.79 -10.84
C ALA A 100 7.39 2.48 -10.40
N SER A 101 7.13 2.03 -9.16
CA SER A 101 7.69 0.77 -8.64
C SER A 101 7.25 -0.45 -9.45
N ILE A 102 6.07 -0.37 -10.09
CA ILE A 102 5.55 -1.43 -10.94
C ILE A 102 5.57 -1.08 -12.44
N GLY A 103 6.40 -0.11 -12.86
CA GLY A 103 6.61 0.21 -14.27
C GLY A 103 5.42 0.90 -14.96
N LEU A 104 4.55 1.53 -14.19
CA LEU A 104 3.45 2.35 -14.68
C LEU A 104 3.74 3.83 -14.49
N THR A 105 2.92 4.65 -15.14
CA THR A 105 2.95 6.11 -15.02
C THR A 105 1.64 6.58 -14.40
N LYS A 106 1.70 7.63 -13.59
CA LYS A 106 0.52 8.22 -12.97
C LYS A 106 -0.39 8.87 -14.02
N GLY A 107 -1.64 8.44 -14.04
CA GLY A 107 -2.70 8.91 -14.93
C GLY A 107 -3.47 10.13 -14.41
N GLU A 108 -4.45 10.61 -15.19
CA GLU A 108 -5.35 11.69 -14.77
C GLU A 108 -6.42 11.15 -13.79
N CYS A 109 -7.01 10.00 -14.11
CA CYS A 109 -7.87 9.22 -13.23
C CYS A 109 -7.07 8.07 -12.61
N ALA A 110 -6.15 8.44 -11.73
CA ALA A 110 -5.04 7.58 -11.31
C ALA A 110 -5.47 6.19 -10.80
N ASP A 111 -6.54 6.06 -10.01
CA ASP A 111 -6.97 4.78 -9.45
C ASP A 111 -7.63 3.85 -10.47
N VAL A 112 -8.51 4.40 -11.34
CA VAL A 112 -9.17 3.62 -12.40
C VAL A 112 -8.18 3.18 -13.47
N GLU A 113 -7.35 4.11 -13.95
CA GLU A 113 -6.34 3.82 -14.98
C GLU A 113 -5.30 2.80 -14.48
N PHE A 114 -4.92 2.92 -13.21
CA PHE A 114 -4.02 1.97 -12.57
C PHE A 114 -4.63 0.58 -12.47
N TYR A 115 -5.90 0.47 -12.05
CA TYR A 115 -6.60 -0.82 -11.96
C TYR A 115 -6.70 -1.50 -13.34
N VAL A 116 -7.09 -0.75 -14.38
CA VAL A 116 -7.14 -1.27 -15.77
C VAL A 116 -5.75 -1.74 -16.22
N SER A 117 -4.71 -0.97 -15.90
CA SER A 117 -3.33 -1.35 -16.26
C SER A 117 -2.88 -2.66 -15.61
N LEU A 118 -3.33 -2.95 -14.37
CA LEU A 118 -3.10 -4.24 -13.72
C LEU A 118 -3.85 -5.38 -14.42
N GLU A 119 -5.11 -5.16 -14.79
CA GLU A 119 -5.92 -6.17 -15.49
C GLU A 119 -5.35 -6.54 -16.86
N GLU A 120 -4.88 -5.53 -17.60
CA GLU A 120 -4.28 -5.67 -18.92
C GLU A 120 -2.80 -6.10 -18.86
N ASN A 121 -2.20 -6.09 -17.66
CA ASN A 121 -0.78 -6.32 -17.44
C ASN A 121 0.10 -5.39 -18.30
N ASN A 122 -0.28 -4.11 -18.38
CA ASN A 122 0.45 -3.10 -19.13
C ASN A 122 1.90 -3.00 -18.63
N ASN A 123 2.85 -2.90 -19.56
CA ASN A 123 4.30 -2.92 -19.28
C ASN A 123 4.79 -4.13 -18.45
N LYS A 124 4.04 -5.25 -18.44
CA LYS A 124 4.32 -6.41 -17.57
C LYS A 124 4.35 -6.02 -16.09
N CYS A 125 3.47 -5.10 -15.68
CA CYS A 125 3.45 -4.55 -14.33
C CYS A 125 3.21 -5.60 -13.24
N THR A 126 2.56 -6.74 -13.54
CA THR A 126 2.34 -7.82 -12.56
C THR A 126 3.48 -8.85 -12.50
N GLU A 127 4.49 -8.74 -13.36
CA GLU A 127 5.63 -9.67 -13.43
C GLU A 127 6.93 -9.08 -12.87
N ASN A 128 6.95 -7.77 -12.63
CA ASN A 128 8.15 -7.07 -12.17
C ASN A 128 8.40 -7.26 -10.66
N ASP A 129 9.58 -6.81 -10.23
CA ASP A 129 10.05 -7.01 -8.86
C ASP A 129 9.31 -6.13 -7.85
N GLY A 130 8.80 -4.96 -8.26
CA GLY A 130 7.97 -4.11 -7.41
C GLY A 130 6.65 -4.80 -7.03
N TYR A 131 5.96 -5.38 -8.01
CA TYR A 131 4.74 -6.14 -7.79
C TYR A 131 4.99 -7.36 -6.89
N LYS A 132 6.05 -8.14 -7.17
CA LYS A 132 6.45 -9.28 -6.33
C LYS A 132 6.73 -8.84 -4.88
N LYS A 133 7.43 -7.73 -4.67
CA LYS A 133 7.70 -7.19 -3.34
C LYS A 133 6.41 -6.87 -2.57
N ILE A 134 5.41 -6.31 -3.25
CA ILE A 134 4.09 -6.04 -2.64
C ILE A 134 3.39 -7.35 -2.30
N VAL A 135 3.35 -8.30 -3.23
CA VAL A 135 2.76 -9.63 -3.01
C VAL A 135 3.42 -10.34 -1.83
N ASP A 136 4.75 -10.36 -1.75
CA ASP A 136 5.49 -10.99 -0.66
C ASP A 136 5.19 -10.33 0.68
N PHE A 137 5.10 -9.00 0.72
CA PHE A 137 4.68 -8.28 1.92
C PHE A 137 3.26 -8.69 2.34
N VAL A 138 2.29 -8.70 1.43
CA VAL A 138 0.91 -9.08 1.72
C VAL A 138 0.79 -10.54 2.18
N LYS A 139 1.56 -11.44 1.58
CA LYS A 139 1.64 -12.83 2.00
C LYS A 139 2.11 -12.95 3.46
N SER A 140 3.08 -12.13 3.86
CA SER A 140 3.55 -12.11 5.26
C SER A 140 2.47 -11.63 6.23
N VAL A 141 1.62 -10.67 5.83
CA VAL A 141 0.47 -10.19 6.63
C VAL A 141 -0.55 -11.30 6.83
N ILE A 142 -0.93 -12.00 5.75
CA ILE A 142 -1.96 -13.05 5.79
C ILE A 142 -1.52 -14.26 6.63
N ALA A 143 -0.21 -14.52 6.70
CA ALA A 143 0.35 -15.64 7.46
C ALA A 143 0.50 -15.37 8.98
N SER A 144 0.23 -14.14 9.44
CA SER A 144 0.52 -13.68 10.81
C SER A 144 -0.66 -13.72 11.78
#